data_AF-A0A944PUJ1-F1
#
_entry.id   AF-A0A944PUJ1-F1
#
_cell.length_a   1.000
_cell.length_b   1.000
_cell.length_c   1.000
_cell.angle_alpha   90.00
_cell.angle_beta   90.00
_cell.angle_gamma   90.00
#
_symmetry.space_group_name_H-M   'P 1'
#
loop_
_entity.id
_entity.type
_entity.pdbx_description
1 polymer ?
#
loop_
_entity_poly.entity_id
_entity_poly.type
_entity_poly.pdbx_seq_one_letter_code
_entity_poly.pdbx_strand_id
1 'polypeptide(L)' 'MDLAPLELAVNRLRDAQAAVDAARADVEMEAVGAVRNGAPVDVVCDACGLAPHDLLRMEKTAGELPH' A
#
# COMPACT_ATOMS: atom_id res chain seq x y z
N MET A 1 -6.40 -34.22 18.99
CA MET A 1 -6.40 -32.81 19.46
C MET A 1 -7.17 -32.03 18.43
N ASP A 2 -8.23 -31.33 18.83
CA ASP A 2 -9.01 -30.50 17.91
C ASP A 2 -8.24 -29.20 17.63
N LEU A 3 -7.93 -28.95 16.36
CA LEU A 3 -7.18 -27.79 15.90
C LEU A 3 -8.09 -26.70 15.32
N ALA A 4 -9.41 -26.91 15.26
CA ALA A 4 -10.34 -25.96 14.66
C ALA A 4 -10.24 -24.53 15.23
N PRO A 5 -10.04 -24.31 16.55
CA PRO A 5 -9.85 -22.95 17.07
C PRO A 5 -8.57 -22.27 16.57
N LEU A 6 -7.49 -23.04 16.39
CA LEU A 6 -6.23 -22.54 15.86
C LEU A 6 -6.35 -22.21 14.38
N GLU A 7 -7.00 -23.09 13.59
CA GLU A 7 -7.25 -22.87 12.17
C GLU A 7 -8.08 -21.59 11.94
N LEU A 8 -9.11 -21.37 12.75
CA LEU A 8 -9.90 -20.13 12.70
C LEU A 8 -9.05 -18.90 13.03
N ALA A 9 -8.19 -18.97 14.04
CA ALA A 9 -7.31 -17.86 14.40
C ALA A 9 -6.30 -17.54 13.29
N VAL A 10 -5.75 -18.57 12.63
CA VAL A 10 -4.83 -18.41 11.49
C VAL A 10 -5.53 -17.76 10.30
N ASN A 11 -6.76 -18.17 9.99
CA ASN A 11 -7.50 -17.57 8.88
C ASN A 11 -7.81 -16.09 9.14
N ARG A 12 -8.22 -15.73 10.36
CA ARG A 12 -8.43 -14.32 10.73
C ARG A 12 -7.16 -13.49 10.62
N LEU A 13 -6.01 -14.06 10.99
CA LEU A 13 -4.72 -13.38 10.81
C LEU A 13 -4.42 -13.13 9.34
N ARG A 14 -4.63 -14.13 8.47
CA ARG A 14 -4.42 -14.00 7.02
C ARG A 14 -5.34 -12.96 6.41
N ASP A 15 -6.61 -12.94 6.80
CA ASP A 15 -7.57 -11.95 6.31
C ASP A 15 -7.16 -10.53 6.72
N ALA A 16 -6.72 -10.35 7.97
CA ALA A 16 -6.23 -9.07 8.45
C ALA A 16 -4.96 -8.62 7.71
N GLN A 17 -4.03 -9.54 7.43
CA GLN A 17 -2.84 -9.24 6.63
C GLN A 17 -3.20 -8.82 5.21
N ALA A 18 -4.11 -9.54 4.56
CA ALA A 18 -4.59 -9.19 3.23
C ALA A 18 -5.27 -7.81 3.20
N ALA A 19 -6.03 -7.46 4.24
CA ALA A 19 -6.64 -6.14 4.36
C ALA A 19 -5.59 -5.02 4.53
N VAL A 20 -4.53 -5.27 5.31
CA VAL A 20 -3.42 -4.32 5.47
C VAL A 20 -2.65 -4.14 4.16
N ASP A 21 -2.38 -5.24 3.45
CA ASP A 21 -1.68 -5.19 2.17
C ASP A 21 -2.50 -4.42 1.11
N ALA A 22 -3.82 -4.63 1.07
CA ALA A 22 -4.73 -3.87 0.21
C ALA A 22 -4.73 -2.37 0.55
N ALA A 23 -4.88 -2.02 1.83
CA ALA A 23 -4.86 -0.62 2.27
C ALA A 23 -3.52 0.06 1.95
N ARG A 24 -2.41 -0.68 2.06
CA ARG A 24 -1.09 -0.18 1.67
C ARG A 24 -1.01 0.09 0.17
N ALA A 25 -1.52 -0.82 -0.66
CA ALA A 25 -1.55 -0.64 -2.10
C ALA A 25 -2.36 0.61 -2.50
N ASP A 26 -3.48 0.87 -1.82
CA ASP A 26 -4.28 2.09 -2.04
C ASP A 26 -3.46 3.35 -1.73
N VAL A 27 -2.75 3.39 -0.61
CA VAL A 27 -1.86 4.53 -0.26
C VAL A 27 -0.76 4.71 -1.30
N GLU A 28 -0.14 3.62 -1.76
CA GLU A 28 0.91 3.68 -2.78
C GLU A 28 0.38 4.26 -4.10
N MET A 29 -0.85 3.88 -4.51
CA MET A 29 -1.51 4.40 -5.71
C MET A 29 -1.83 5.90 -5.60
N GLU A 30 -2.40 6.33 -4.48
CA GLU A 30 -2.70 7.75 -4.22
C GLU A 30 -1.42 8.60 -4.11
N ALA A 31 -0.35 8.06 -3.53
CA ALA A 31 0.94 8.73 -3.47
C ALA A 31 1.51 8.99 -4.87
N VAL A 32 1.42 8.01 -5.78
CA VAL A 32 1.80 8.21 -7.19
C VAL A 32 0.92 9.27 -7.85
N GLY A 33 -0.40 9.20 -7.66
CA GLY A 33 -1.35 10.19 -8.18
C GLY A 33 -1.02 11.61 -7.72
N ALA A 34 -0.71 11.79 -6.44
CA ALA A 34 -0.32 13.08 -5.88
C ALA A 34 0.95 13.64 -6.54
N VAL A 35 2.00 12.81 -6.71
CA VAL A 35 3.24 13.23 -7.38
C VAL A 35 2.99 13.61 -8.84
N ARG A 36 2.17 12.83 -9.56
CA ARG A 36 1.79 13.14 -10.96
C ARG A 36 1.00 14.44 -11.08
N ASN A 37 0.20 14.76 -10.06
CA ASN A 37 -0.52 16.04 -9.95
C ASN A 37 0.38 17.21 -9.49
N GLY A 38 1.69 16.99 -9.35
CA GLY A 38 2.68 18.02 -9.04
C GLY A 38 2.93 18.23 -7.54
N ALA A 39 2.46 17.34 -6.67
CA ALA A 39 2.79 17.40 -5.25
C ALA A 39 4.30 17.19 -5.02
N PRO A 40 4.93 17.92 -4.08
CA PRO A 40 6.33 17.70 -3.73
C PRO A 40 6.58 16.28 -3.19
N VAL A 41 7.61 15.61 -3.71
CA VAL A 41 7.93 14.21 -3.38
C VAL A 41 8.24 14.02 -1.90
N ASP A 42 8.95 14.97 -1.30
CA ASP A 42 9.27 15.00 0.14
C ASP A 42 7.99 15.04 1.00
N VAL A 43 7.05 15.92 0.67
CA VAL A 43 5.78 16.03 1.38
C VAL A 43 4.94 14.75 1.26
N VAL A 44 4.88 14.16 0.07
CA VAL A 44 4.16 12.89 -0.14
C VAL A 44 4.83 11.77 0.67
N CYS A 45 6.15 11.64 0.59
CA CYS A 45 6.92 10.65 1.34
C CYS A 45 6.73 10.75 2.85
N ASP A 46 6.75 11.96 3.40
CA ASP A 46 6.52 12.19 4.82
C ASP A 46 5.10 11.76 5.26
N ALA A 47 4.10 11.96 4.39
CA ALA A 47 2.71 11.61 4.69
C ALA A 47 2.44 10.10 4.65
N CYS A 48 3.06 9.36 3.71
CA CYS A 48 2.80 7.93 3.52
C CYS A 48 3.90 7.01 4.08
N GLY A 49 5.01 7.56 4.56
CA GLY A 49 6.14 6.79 5.07
C GLY A 49 6.93 6.03 4.00
N LEU A 50 6.82 6.45 2.74
CA LEU A 50 7.56 5.84 1.63
C LEU A 50 8.93 6.51 1.45
N ALA A 51 9.93 5.73 1.06
CA ALA A 51 11.21 6.28 0.64
C ALA A 51 11.05 6.99 -0.72
N PRO A 52 11.70 8.16 -0.93
CA PRO A 52 11.62 8.90 -2.20
C PRO A 52 12.00 8.08 -3.43
N HIS A 53 13.02 7.21 -3.29
CA HIS A 53 13.44 6.32 -4.37
C HIS A 53 12.33 5.34 -4.77
N ASP A 54 11.64 4.75 -3.79
CA ASP A 54 10.58 3.78 -4.06
C ASP A 54 9.37 4.44 -4.68
N LEU A 55 8.97 5.62 -4.18
CA LEU A 55 7.89 6.41 -4.75
C LEU A 55 8.16 6.80 -6.21
N LEU A 56 9.36 7.31 -6.51
CA LEU A 56 9.75 7.67 -7.87
C LEU A 56 9.87 6.46 -8.80
N ARG A 57 10.27 5.29 -8.27
CA ARG A 57 10.27 4.04 -9.04
C ARG A 57 8.84 3.62 -9.36
N MET A 58 7.95 3.65 -8.37
CA MET A 58 6.54 3.31 -8.53
C MET A 58 5.86 4.24 -9.53
N GLU A 59 6.09 5.55 -9.45
CA GLU A 59 5.54 6.54 -10.39
C GLU A 59 5.90 6.21 -11.84
N LYS A 60 7.15 5.83 -12.10
CA LYS A 60 7.62 5.47 -13.45
C LYS A 60 7.07 4.16 -13.98
N THR A 61 6.75 3.21 -13.10
CA THR A 61 6.26 1.88 -13.49
C THR A 61 4.75 1.75 -13.43
N ALA A 62 4.07 2.64 -12.69
CA ALA A 62 2.63 2.68 -12.63
C ALA A 62 2.09 3.01 -14.02
N GLY A 63 1.13 2.21 -14.49
CA GLY A 63 0.43 2.50 -15.75
C GLY A 63 -0.42 3.77 -15.64
N GLU A 64 -1.36 3.92 -16.57
CA GLU A 64 -2.42 4.91 -16.39
C GLU A 64 -3.17 4.59 -15.10
N LEU A 65 -3.22 5.57 -14.21
CA LEU A 65 -4.01 5.45 -13.01
C LEU A 65 -5.46 5.77 -13.38
N PRO A 66 -6.45 4.95 -12.98
CA PRO A 66 -7.85 5.22 -13.26
C PRO A 66 -8.33 6.37 -12.38
N HIS A 67 -8.16 7.60 -12.86
CA HIS A 67 -8.67 8.81 -12.23
C HIS A 67 -9.26 9.73 -13.29
#